data_AF-R7VE36-F1
#
_entry.id   AF-R7VE36-F1
#
_cell.length_a   1.000
_cell.length_b   1.000
_cell.length_c   1.000
_cell.angle_alpha   90.00
_cell.angle_beta   90.00
_cell.angle_gamma   90.00
#
_symmetry.space_group_name_H-M   'P 1'
#
loop_
_entity.id
_entity.type
_entity.pdbx_description
1 polymer ?
#
loop_
_entity_poly.entity_id
_entity_poly.type
_entity_poly.pdbx_seq_one_letter_code
_entity_poly.pdbx_strand_id
1 'polypeptide(L)'
;MPKLVAGRRKRGARAQRRKNQVPNKDIGNLRDWRYRDTSPPLRLAAIYRPPPSKRNQSTFELFLSEFGDYLEDIIMKPGRLIITGDFNLHVDNDANRNAAEFMSCLESSDLLQHVRSSTHRSGHILDLVISRKRDCIDPRVIVSEGVSDHHTLNWSLPIAKKRLTSRVVNYRRTKFISPDKFTTDIISTLTGSLTDTIVDQLLDLYYDTLRSVLDMHAPVKTRSVPIRSDPEWYSINIRNAKQKRR
;
A
#
# COMPACT_ATOMS: atom_id res chain seq x y z
N MET A 1 -24.50 -62.70 -42.84
CA MET A 1 -24.82 -62.52 -41.40
C MET A 1 -23.60 -61.91 -40.70
N PRO A 2 -23.66 -60.64 -40.27
CA PRO A 2 -22.50 -59.88 -39.83
C PRO A 2 -22.19 -60.08 -38.34
N LYS A 3 -20.91 -60.08 -37.96
CA LYS A 3 -20.48 -59.85 -36.57
C LYS A 3 -19.65 -58.57 -36.48
N LEU A 4 -20.26 -57.66 -35.74
CA LEU A 4 -19.84 -56.41 -35.12
C LEU A 4 -18.34 -56.12 -34.92
N VAL A 5 -18.05 -54.86 -35.25
CA VAL A 5 -16.90 -54.00 -34.98
C VAL A 5 -16.45 -54.01 -33.51
N ALA A 6 -15.14 -54.01 -33.27
CA ALA A 6 -14.54 -53.45 -32.06
C ALA A 6 -13.26 -52.68 -32.42
N GLY A 7 -13.34 -51.35 -32.37
CA GLY A 7 -12.24 -50.43 -32.64
C GLY A 7 -11.16 -50.46 -31.55
N ARG A 8 -9.91 -50.61 -31.97
CA ARG A 8 -8.72 -50.44 -31.12
C ARG A 8 -8.56 -48.98 -30.69
N ARG A 9 -8.82 -48.67 -29.41
CA ARG A 9 -8.35 -47.44 -28.77
C ARG A 9 -6.83 -47.52 -28.55
N LYS A 10 -6.10 -46.59 -29.17
CA LYS A 10 -4.66 -46.36 -28.93
C LYS A 10 -4.43 -46.04 -27.44
N ARG A 11 -3.49 -46.76 -26.81
CA ARG A 11 -2.98 -46.46 -25.47
C ARG A 11 -2.22 -45.13 -25.53
N GLY A 12 -2.77 -44.10 -24.89
CA GLY A 12 -2.12 -42.81 -24.70
C GLY A 12 -0.89 -42.96 -23.82
N ALA A 13 0.22 -42.38 -24.26
CA ALA A 13 1.47 -42.30 -23.53
C ALA A 13 1.25 -41.60 -22.17
N ARG A 14 1.62 -42.29 -21.10
CA ARG A 14 1.65 -41.75 -19.74
C ARG A 14 2.88 -40.85 -19.65
N ALA A 15 2.68 -39.56 -19.93
CA ALA A 15 3.70 -38.55 -19.67
C ALA A 15 3.99 -38.51 -18.16
N GLN A 16 5.16 -39.01 -17.77
CA GLN A 16 5.73 -38.79 -16.44
C GLN A 16 5.89 -37.28 -16.26
N ARG A 17 4.92 -36.64 -15.60
CA ARG A 17 5.10 -35.29 -15.06
C ARG A 17 6.21 -35.39 -14.01
N ARG A 18 7.44 -35.03 -14.40
CA ARG A 18 8.50 -34.67 -13.47
C ARG A 18 7.90 -33.58 -12.56
N LYS A 19 7.66 -33.94 -11.30
CA LYS A 19 7.47 -32.95 -10.24
C LYS A 19 8.80 -32.20 -10.18
N ASN A 20 8.86 -31.04 -10.82
CA ASN A 20 9.90 -30.07 -10.50
C ASN A 20 9.64 -29.71 -9.03
N GLN A 21 10.41 -30.34 -8.14
CA GLN A 21 10.59 -29.87 -6.78
C GLN A 21 11.09 -28.43 -6.93
N VAL A 22 10.23 -27.48 -6.57
CA VAL A 22 10.67 -26.12 -6.29
C VAL A 22 11.77 -26.25 -5.23
N PRO A 23 12.93 -25.59 -5.38
CA PRO A 23 13.92 -25.56 -4.32
C PRO A 23 13.21 -25.19 -3.03
N ASN A 24 13.47 -25.95 -1.98
CA ASN A 24 12.87 -25.71 -0.68
C ASN A 24 13.28 -24.30 -0.26
N LYS A 25 12.32 -23.37 -0.19
CA LYS A 25 12.60 -22.02 0.28
C LYS A 25 12.62 -22.05 1.80
N ASP A 26 13.72 -21.65 2.40
CA ASP A 26 13.89 -21.57 3.85
C ASP A 26 13.29 -20.30 4.43
N ILE A 27 13.08 -19.27 3.61
CA ILE A 27 12.09 -18.24 3.90
C ILE A 27 10.69 -18.87 3.75
N GLY A 28 10.26 -19.57 4.80
CA GLY A 28 9.05 -20.40 4.81
C GLY A 28 7.78 -19.61 4.50
N ASN A 29 7.73 -18.32 4.85
CA ASN A 29 6.76 -17.35 4.35
C ASN A 29 7.34 -15.93 4.42
N LEU A 30 7.27 -15.20 3.31
CA LEU A 30 7.59 -13.77 3.23
C LEU A 30 6.35 -12.98 2.85
N ARG A 31 6.07 -11.89 3.56
CA ARG A 31 5.05 -10.90 3.17
C ARG A 31 5.66 -9.50 3.23
N ASP A 32 5.58 -8.77 2.13
CA ASP A 32 6.06 -7.38 2.01
C ASP A 32 4.86 -6.44 1.78
N TRP A 33 4.72 -5.44 2.64
CA TRP A 33 3.73 -4.39 2.54
C TRP A 33 4.38 -3.02 2.43
N ARG A 34 3.81 -2.17 1.57
CA ARG A 34 4.20 -0.76 1.45
C ARG A 34 3.03 0.14 1.85
N TYR A 35 3.15 0.82 2.98
CA TYR A 35 2.18 1.80 3.44
C TYR A 35 2.54 3.19 2.90
N ARG A 36 1.71 3.70 1.98
CA ARG A 36 1.95 4.95 1.23
C ARG A 36 1.39 6.20 1.90
N ASP A 37 0.59 6.04 2.95
CA ASP A 37 -0.04 7.15 3.67
C ASP A 37 0.91 7.82 4.68
N THR A 38 2.21 7.53 4.63
CA THR A 38 3.24 8.14 5.48
C THR A 38 4.26 8.86 4.61
N SER A 39 4.99 9.81 5.20
CA SER A 39 6.07 10.52 4.53
C SER A 39 7.34 10.45 5.39
N PRO A 40 8.38 9.72 4.94
CA PRO A 40 8.42 8.80 3.80
C PRO A 40 7.49 7.56 3.99
N PRO A 41 7.18 6.80 2.92
CA PRO A 41 6.40 5.55 3.01
C PRO A 41 7.03 4.56 3.99
N LEU A 42 6.22 3.78 4.70
CA LEU A 42 6.70 2.66 5.52
C LEU A 42 6.67 1.37 4.68
N ARG A 43 7.73 0.58 4.78
CA ARG A 43 7.83 -0.78 4.24
C ARG A 43 7.96 -1.76 5.39
N LEU A 44 7.06 -2.73 5.42
CA LEU A 44 7.03 -3.78 6.44
C LEU A 44 7.20 -5.13 5.76
N ALA A 45 8.23 -5.86 6.17
CA ALA A 45 8.47 -7.23 5.77
C ALA A 45 8.23 -8.16 6.96
N ALA A 46 7.34 -9.14 6.83
CA ALA A 46 7.19 -10.21 7.79
C ALA A 46 7.86 -11.48 7.26
N ILE A 47 8.81 -12.03 8.04
CA ILE A 47 9.58 -13.22 7.72
C ILE A 47 9.27 -14.31 8.75
N TYR A 48 9.07 -15.53 8.28
CA TYR A 48 9.08 -16.72 9.12
C TYR A 48 10.15 -17.69 8.61
N ARG A 49 11.16 -17.95 9.44
CA ARG A 49 12.14 -19.01 9.22
C ARG A 49 11.75 -20.20 10.10
N PRO A 50 11.37 -21.36 9.52
CA PRO A 50 11.02 -22.53 10.31
C PRO A 50 12.24 -23.10 11.05
N PRO A 51 12.05 -23.78 12.19
CA PRO A 51 13.15 -24.48 12.84
C PRO A 51 13.71 -25.59 11.94
N PRO A 52 15.03 -25.84 11.94
CA PRO A 52 15.63 -26.91 11.16
C PRO A 52 15.03 -28.28 11.51
N SER A 53 14.62 -29.04 10.50
CA SER A 53 14.12 -30.40 10.70
C SER A 53 14.47 -31.30 9.51
N LYS A 54 14.52 -32.60 9.75
CA LYS A 54 14.69 -33.60 8.67
C LYS A 54 13.61 -33.49 7.57
N ARG A 55 12.43 -32.98 7.92
CA ARG A 55 11.28 -32.84 7.01
C ARG A 55 11.40 -31.64 6.09
N ASN A 56 11.80 -30.49 6.62
CA ASN A 56 11.96 -29.26 5.84
C ASN A 56 13.37 -29.11 5.26
N GLN A 57 14.35 -29.92 5.65
CA GLN A 57 15.74 -29.81 5.16
C GLN A 57 16.32 -28.39 5.26
N SER A 58 15.73 -27.55 6.12
CA SER A 58 16.14 -26.17 6.28
C SER A 58 17.46 -26.14 7.01
N THR A 59 18.41 -25.37 6.47
CA THR A 59 19.71 -25.17 7.10
C THR A 59 19.89 -23.69 7.41
N PHE A 60 20.96 -23.37 8.14
CA PHE A 60 21.26 -21.97 8.39
C PHE A 60 21.83 -21.31 7.14
N GLU A 61 22.68 -22.02 6.40
CA GLU A 61 23.37 -21.53 5.20
C GLU A 61 22.39 -21.23 4.08
N LEU A 62 21.41 -22.12 3.85
CA LEU A 62 20.36 -21.89 2.86
C LEU A 62 19.52 -20.66 3.21
N PHE A 63 19.08 -20.56 4.47
CA PHE A 63 18.39 -19.36 4.95
C PHE A 63 19.21 -18.09 4.77
N LEU A 64 20.48 -18.09 5.17
CA LEU A 64 21.32 -16.89 5.13
C LEU A 64 21.55 -16.43 3.69
N SER A 65 21.72 -17.38 2.75
CA SER A 65 21.81 -17.08 1.32
C SER A 65 20.52 -16.43 0.80
N GLU A 66 19.36 -17.04 1.06
CA GLU A 66 18.07 -16.49 0.61
C GLU A 66 17.74 -15.14 1.26
N PHE A 67 18.09 -14.99 2.54
CA PHE A 67 17.93 -13.74 3.27
C PHE A 67 18.85 -12.66 2.69
N GLY A 68 20.08 -13.00 2.33
CA GLY A 68 21.02 -12.12 1.63
C GLY A 68 20.45 -11.61 0.30
N ASP A 69 20.01 -12.53 -0.58
CA ASP A 69 19.36 -12.18 -1.86
C ASP A 69 18.14 -11.26 -1.65
N TYR A 70 17.37 -11.52 -0.59
CA TYR A 70 16.22 -10.68 -0.24
C TYR A 70 16.64 -9.29 0.25
N LEU A 71 17.70 -9.20 1.06
CA LEU A 71 18.24 -7.95 1.56
C LEU A 71 18.73 -7.04 0.43
N GLU A 72 19.41 -7.59 -0.58
CA GLU A 72 19.86 -6.84 -1.76
C GLU A 72 18.71 -6.08 -2.45
N ASP A 73 17.54 -6.71 -2.57
CA ASP A 73 16.35 -6.07 -3.15
C ASP A 73 15.69 -5.08 -2.18
N ILE A 74 15.41 -5.47 -0.93
CA ILE A 74 14.58 -4.64 -0.05
C ILE A 74 15.31 -3.41 0.52
N ILE A 75 16.63 -3.48 0.71
CA ILE A 75 17.42 -2.36 1.24
C ILE A 75 17.46 -1.19 0.23
N MET A 76 17.40 -1.49 -1.06
CA MET A 76 17.37 -0.46 -2.10
C MET A 76 15.97 0.17 -2.29
N LYS A 77 14.91 -0.46 -1.78
CA LYS A 77 13.55 0.07 -1.93
C LYS A 77 13.33 1.34 -1.09
N PRO A 78 12.62 2.35 -1.65
CA PRO A 78 12.35 3.60 -0.97
C PRO A 78 11.36 3.41 0.17
N GLY A 79 11.53 4.22 1.21
CA GLY A 79 10.72 4.20 2.43
C GLY A 79 11.52 3.73 3.65
N ARG A 80 10.90 3.94 4.82
CA ARG A 80 11.37 3.41 6.10
C ARG A 80 11.17 1.90 6.14
N LEU A 81 12.21 1.12 6.38
CA LEU A 81 12.16 -0.34 6.38
C LEU A 81 12.06 -0.90 7.80
N ILE A 82 11.07 -1.77 8.02
CA ILE A 82 10.97 -2.67 9.16
C ILE A 82 10.87 -4.10 8.64
N ILE A 83 11.71 -4.98 9.16
CA ILE A 83 11.63 -6.44 9.00
C ILE A 83 11.24 -7.01 10.37
N THR A 84 10.29 -7.93 10.43
CA THR A 84 9.83 -8.53 11.68
C THR A 84 9.40 -9.98 11.48
N GLY A 85 9.33 -10.75 12.56
CA GLY A 85 8.78 -12.09 12.59
C GLY A 85 9.66 -13.07 13.35
N ASP A 86 9.36 -14.35 13.22
CA ASP A 86 10.03 -15.43 13.94
C ASP A 86 11.15 -16.03 13.07
N PHE A 87 12.37 -15.91 13.57
CA PHE A 87 13.57 -16.39 12.88
C PHE A 87 14.03 -17.76 13.38
N ASN A 88 13.48 -18.28 14.49
CA ASN A 88 13.97 -19.50 15.13
C ASN A 88 15.53 -19.53 15.26
N LEU A 89 16.10 -18.38 15.61
CA LEU A 89 17.53 -18.17 15.83
C LEU A 89 17.70 -17.53 17.21
N HIS A 90 18.50 -18.16 18.08
CA HIS A 90 18.79 -17.65 19.42
C HIS A 90 19.78 -16.48 19.34
N VAL A 91 19.30 -15.28 18.98
CA VAL A 91 20.17 -14.10 18.77
C VAL A 91 20.76 -13.53 20.06
N ASP A 92 20.21 -13.93 21.21
CA ASP A 92 20.68 -13.62 22.55
C ASP A 92 21.85 -14.51 23.01
N ASN A 93 22.22 -15.54 22.24
CA ASN A 93 23.24 -16.50 22.62
C ASN A 93 24.58 -16.21 21.91
N ASP A 94 25.51 -15.57 22.61
CA ASP A 94 26.84 -15.21 22.10
C ASP A 94 27.70 -16.43 21.68
N ALA A 95 27.41 -17.62 22.20
CA ALA A 95 28.10 -18.85 21.80
C ALA A 95 27.57 -19.44 20.48
N ASN A 96 26.44 -18.94 19.97
CA ASN A 96 25.82 -19.43 18.75
C ASN A 96 26.44 -18.74 17.51
N ARG A 97 27.28 -19.48 16.79
CA ARG A 97 27.94 -19.00 15.57
C ARG A 97 26.96 -18.54 14.49
N ASN A 98 25.84 -19.25 14.32
CA ASN A 98 24.83 -18.91 13.33
C ASN A 98 24.13 -17.59 13.69
N ALA A 99 23.86 -17.37 14.98
CA ALA A 99 23.32 -16.10 15.45
C ALA A 99 24.33 -14.95 15.23
N ALA A 100 25.61 -15.17 15.53
CA ALA A 100 26.66 -14.18 15.32
C ALA A 100 26.82 -13.82 13.83
N GLU A 101 26.80 -14.81 12.93
CA GLU A 101 26.88 -14.60 11.49
C GLU A 101 25.64 -13.86 10.96
N PHE A 102 24.45 -14.21 11.42
CA PHE A 102 23.22 -13.49 11.09
C PHE A 102 23.26 -12.03 11.57
N MET A 103 23.70 -11.77 12.81
CA MET A 103 23.84 -10.41 13.34
C MET A 103 24.90 -9.61 12.56
N SER A 104 26.00 -10.24 12.14
CA SER A 104 27.00 -9.61 11.27
C SER A 104 26.44 -9.28 9.89
N CYS A 105 25.59 -10.15 9.32
CA CYS A 105 24.89 -9.87 8.06
C CYS A 105 23.98 -8.64 8.19
N LEU A 106 23.19 -8.55 9.28
CA LEU A 106 22.37 -7.37 9.58
C LEU A 106 23.23 -6.10 9.69
N GLU A 107 24.31 -6.16 10.48
CA GLU A 107 25.22 -5.03 10.69
C GLU A 107 25.83 -4.53 9.37
N SER A 108 26.34 -5.44 8.54
CA SER A 108 26.91 -5.13 7.21
C SER A 108 25.89 -4.54 6.23
N SER A 109 24.61 -4.78 6.48
CA SER A 109 23.48 -4.35 5.65
C SER A 109 22.83 -3.06 6.15
N ASP A 110 23.45 -2.34 7.09
CA ASP A 110 22.89 -1.15 7.73
C ASP A 110 21.56 -1.44 8.46
N LEU A 111 21.41 -2.65 9.01
CA LEU A 111 20.24 -3.08 9.77
C LEU A 111 20.53 -3.18 11.26
N LEU A 112 19.53 -2.90 12.09
CA LEU A 112 19.58 -2.92 13.55
C LEU A 112 18.39 -3.70 14.10
N GLN A 113 18.66 -4.69 14.95
CA GLN A 113 17.65 -5.42 15.71
C GLN A 113 17.29 -4.66 17.01
N HIS A 114 16.01 -4.64 17.39
CA HIS A 114 15.47 -3.83 18.50
C HIS A 114 14.94 -4.61 19.71
N VAL A 115 14.80 -5.93 19.62
CA VAL A 115 14.20 -6.73 20.70
C VAL A 115 15.27 -7.10 21.72
N ARG A 116 15.08 -6.68 22.98
CA ARG A 116 16.06 -6.84 24.06
C ARG A 116 15.65 -7.81 25.17
N SER A 117 14.44 -8.34 25.11
CA SER A 117 13.86 -9.22 26.11
C SER A 117 13.38 -10.51 25.46
N SER A 118 13.38 -11.60 26.24
CA SER A 118 12.97 -12.92 25.76
C SER A 118 11.57 -12.91 25.14
N THR A 119 11.46 -13.45 23.93
CA THR A 119 10.21 -13.61 23.17
C THR A 119 9.66 -15.02 23.21
N HIS A 120 10.28 -15.92 23.99
CA HIS A 120 9.87 -17.30 24.11
C HIS A 120 10.02 -17.77 25.56
N ARG A 121 9.12 -18.61 26.07
CA ARG A 121 9.11 -19.12 27.46
C ARG A 121 10.42 -19.75 27.93
N SER A 122 11.26 -20.20 27.00
CA SER A 122 12.59 -20.76 27.29
C SER A 122 13.68 -19.72 27.55
N GLY A 123 13.34 -18.42 27.58
CA GLY A 123 14.30 -17.35 27.88
C GLY A 123 15.06 -16.81 26.68
N HIS A 124 14.70 -17.18 25.45
CA HIS A 124 15.40 -16.79 24.22
C HIS A 124 14.70 -15.68 23.44
N ILE A 125 15.44 -15.03 22.55
CA ILE A 125 14.94 -14.05 21.59
C ILE A 125 14.90 -14.72 20.22
N LEU A 126 13.71 -15.11 19.75
CA LEU A 126 13.49 -15.75 18.44
C LEU A 126 12.72 -14.83 17.49
N ASP A 127 11.74 -14.10 18.03
CA ASP A 127 10.98 -13.07 17.31
C ASP A 127 11.73 -11.73 17.30
N LEU A 128 11.90 -11.15 16.10
CA LEU A 128 12.71 -9.95 15.89
C LEU A 128 11.90 -8.77 15.34
N VAL A 129 12.38 -7.56 15.64
CA VAL A 129 12.04 -6.30 14.96
C VAL A 129 13.36 -5.70 14.53
N ILE A 130 13.52 -5.50 13.24
CA ILE A 130 14.76 -5.05 12.60
C ILE A 130 14.43 -3.81 11.78
N SER A 131 15.21 -2.74 11.90
CA SER A 131 15.08 -1.55 11.08
C SER A 131 16.35 -1.22 10.33
N ARG A 132 16.24 -0.40 9.29
CA ARG A 132 17.42 0.21 8.65
C ARG A 132 17.93 1.39 9.48
N LYS A 133 19.23 1.46 9.76
CA LYS A 133 19.81 2.49 10.64
C LYS A 133 19.71 3.88 10.04
N ARG A 134 20.00 4.03 8.73
CA ARG A 134 19.88 5.33 8.03
C ARG A 134 18.47 5.92 8.02
N ASP A 135 17.45 5.10 8.27
CA ASP A 135 16.06 5.57 8.32
C ASP A 135 15.75 6.28 9.66
N CYS A 136 16.66 6.21 10.63
CA CYS A 136 16.60 6.85 11.96
C CYS A 136 15.28 6.60 12.68
N ILE A 137 14.78 5.36 12.61
CA ILE A 137 13.57 4.93 13.31
C ILE A 137 13.93 4.12 14.55
N ASP A 138 13.23 4.41 15.63
CA ASP A 138 13.36 3.73 16.92
C ASP A 138 11.99 3.17 17.33
N PRO A 139 11.67 1.93 16.97
CA PRO A 139 10.42 1.29 17.38
C PRO A 139 10.41 1.07 18.89
N ARG A 140 9.35 1.52 19.56
CA ARG A 140 9.09 1.12 20.94
C ARG A 140 8.61 -0.32 20.95
N VAL A 141 9.45 -1.24 21.40
CA VAL A 141 9.18 -2.67 21.51
C VAL A 141 8.76 -3.03 22.93
N ILE A 142 7.69 -3.83 23.07
CA ILE A 142 7.16 -4.37 24.31
C ILE A 142 6.88 -5.86 24.07
N VAL A 143 7.44 -6.71 24.92
CA VAL A 143 7.14 -8.15 24.91
C VAL A 143 6.13 -8.45 26.01
N SER A 144 5.07 -9.17 25.67
CA SER A 144 4.00 -9.53 26.61
C SER A 144 3.85 -11.04 26.67
N GLU A 145 4.04 -11.59 27.87
CA GLU A 145 3.85 -13.02 28.13
C GLU A 145 2.37 -13.41 27.97
N GLY A 146 2.12 -14.64 27.55
CA GLY A 146 0.78 -15.15 27.29
C GLY A 146 0.70 -16.65 27.51
N VAL A 147 -0.37 -17.26 26.99
CA VAL A 147 -0.61 -18.72 27.13
C VAL A 147 0.17 -19.57 26.12
N SER A 148 0.78 -18.93 25.10
CA SER A 148 1.64 -19.60 24.12
C SER A 148 3.07 -19.70 24.63
N ASP A 149 3.84 -20.60 24.04
CA ASP A 149 5.29 -20.67 24.23
C ASP A 149 6.02 -19.44 23.65
N HIS A 150 5.54 -18.87 22.55
CA HIS A 150 5.93 -17.54 22.09
C HIS A 150 5.20 -16.43 22.85
N HIS A 151 5.94 -15.39 23.23
CA HIS A 151 5.40 -14.16 23.80
C HIS A 151 4.92 -13.22 22.68
N THR A 152 3.93 -12.38 22.99
CA THR A 152 3.42 -11.40 22.01
C THR A 152 4.40 -10.24 21.89
N LEU A 153 4.92 -10.03 20.68
CA LEU A 153 5.81 -8.91 20.35
C LEU A 153 4.99 -7.71 19.86
N ASN A 154 4.78 -6.73 20.74
CA ASN A 154 4.09 -5.49 20.43
C ASN A 154 5.12 -4.40 20.13
N TRP A 155 5.06 -3.77 18.96
CA TRP A 155 5.92 -2.63 18.66
C TRP A 155 5.15 -1.48 18.03
N SER A 156 5.61 -0.26 18.27
CA SER A 156 4.98 0.96 17.76
C SER A 156 6.04 1.94 17.26
N LEU A 157 5.69 2.69 16.22
CA LEU A 157 6.56 3.68 15.60
C LEU A 157 5.87 5.04 15.56
N PRO A 158 6.56 6.13 15.92
CA PRO A 158 6.03 7.48 15.77
C PRO A 158 6.09 7.89 14.29
N ILE A 159 5.07 7.51 13.52
CA ILE A 159 4.99 7.84 12.10
C ILE A 159 3.90 8.87 11.84
N ALA A 160 4.30 10.02 11.29
CA ALA A 160 3.37 11.03 10.82
C ALA A 160 2.64 10.53 9.56
N LYS A 161 1.30 10.55 9.61
CA LYS A 161 0.49 10.36 8.40
C LYS A 161 0.72 11.53 7.45
N LYS A 162 0.79 11.22 6.15
CA LYS A 162 0.84 12.21 5.08
C LYS A 162 -0.42 13.06 5.17
N ARG A 163 -0.25 14.38 5.27
CA ARG A 163 -1.38 15.32 5.22
C ARG A 163 -2.06 15.18 3.86
N LEU A 164 -3.37 14.98 3.84
CA LEU A 164 -4.13 15.00 2.60
C LEU A 164 -3.88 16.35 1.92
N THR A 165 -3.40 16.32 0.68
CA THR A 165 -3.32 17.52 -0.13
C THR A 165 -4.74 17.92 -0.49
N SER A 166 -5.12 19.16 -0.23
CA SER A 166 -6.39 19.71 -0.67
C SER A 166 -6.16 20.62 -1.86
N ARG A 167 -7.05 20.58 -2.84
CA ARG A 167 -7.12 21.62 -3.88
C ARG A 167 -8.27 22.57 -3.58
N VAL A 168 -8.04 23.84 -3.86
CA VAL A 168 -9.12 24.83 -3.90
C VAL A 168 -9.84 24.67 -5.22
N VAL A 169 -11.15 24.50 -5.18
CA VAL A 169 -12.00 24.50 -6.38
C VAL A 169 -12.95 25.68 -6.34
N ASN A 170 -13.14 26.28 -7.52
CA ASN A 170 -14.15 27.31 -7.74
C ASN A 170 -15.47 26.62 -8.12
N TYR A 171 -16.58 27.07 -7.54
CA TYR A 171 -17.90 26.56 -7.87
C TYR A 171 -18.95 27.66 -7.74
N ARG A 172 -20.08 27.49 -8.45
CA ARG A 172 -21.26 28.34 -8.32
C ARG A 172 -22.42 27.48 -7.84
N ARG A 173 -23.32 28.04 -7.03
CA ARG A 173 -24.54 27.35 -6.57
C ARG A 173 -25.67 27.49 -7.60
N THR A 174 -25.42 27.11 -8.85
CA THR A 174 -26.37 27.31 -9.97
C THR A 174 -27.71 26.61 -9.74
N LYS A 175 -27.73 25.49 -9.01
CA LYS A 175 -28.96 24.78 -8.62
C LYS A 175 -29.91 25.58 -7.72
N PHE A 176 -29.43 26.67 -7.11
CA PHE A 176 -30.22 27.54 -6.22
C PHE A 176 -30.66 28.84 -6.89
N ILE A 177 -30.34 29.02 -8.18
CA ILE A 177 -30.82 30.17 -8.94
C ILE A 177 -32.33 30.03 -9.10
N SER A 178 -33.07 31.10 -8.78
CA SER A 178 -34.50 31.21 -9.10
C SER A 178 -34.63 31.51 -10.59
N PRO A 179 -35.23 30.63 -11.41
CA PRO A 179 -35.33 30.84 -12.85
C PRO A 179 -36.04 32.15 -13.21
N ASP A 180 -37.16 32.44 -12.54
CA ASP A 180 -37.98 33.62 -12.84
C ASP A 180 -37.19 34.92 -12.62
N LYS A 181 -36.55 35.07 -11.44
CA LYS A 181 -35.75 36.26 -11.13
C LYS A 181 -34.56 36.40 -12.07
N PHE A 182 -33.90 35.28 -12.39
CA PHE A 182 -32.75 35.28 -13.29
C PHE A 182 -33.15 35.74 -14.70
N THR A 183 -34.28 35.25 -15.22
CA THR A 183 -34.80 35.69 -16.53
C THR A 183 -35.19 37.17 -16.51
N THR A 184 -35.86 37.65 -15.46
CA THR A 184 -36.23 39.07 -15.34
C THR A 184 -34.99 39.98 -15.32
N ASP A 185 -33.95 39.60 -14.59
CA ASP A 185 -32.72 40.40 -14.49
C ASP A 185 -31.92 40.38 -15.80
N ILE A 186 -31.91 39.26 -16.54
CA ILE A 186 -31.31 39.21 -17.88
C ILE A 186 -32.02 40.16 -18.84
N ILE A 187 -33.36 40.08 -18.91
CA ILE A 187 -34.15 40.89 -19.85
C ILE A 187 -33.95 42.37 -19.54
N SER A 188 -34.16 42.78 -18.28
CA SER A 188 -34.03 44.18 -17.86
C SER A 188 -32.66 44.76 -18.19
N THR A 189 -31.58 44.02 -17.92
CA THR A 189 -30.20 44.50 -18.14
C THR A 189 -29.85 44.58 -19.63
N LEU A 190 -30.30 43.62 -20.46
CA LEU A 190 -30.03 43.63 -21.90
C LEU A 190 -30.85 44.67 -22.66
N THR A 191 -32.12 44.89 -22.28
CA THR A 191 -32.98 45.86 -22.98
C THR A 191 -32.57 47.32 -22.78
N GLY A 192 -31.80 47.63 -21.73
CA GLY A 192 -31.38 48.99 -21.43
C GLY A 192 -30.12 49.47 -22.18
N SER A 193 -29.44 48.59 -22.93
CA SER A 193 -28.05 48.84 -23.37
C SER A 193 -27.80 48.68 -24.89
N LEU A 194 -28.85 48.66 -25.71
CA LEU A 194 -28.70 48.53 -27.17
C LEU A 194 -28.58 49.90 -27.85
N THR A 195 -27.35 50.28 -28.17
CA THR A 195 -27.02 51.42 -29.05
C THR A 195 -26.43 50.91 -30.38
N ASP A 196 -26.38 51.75 -31.43
CA ASP A 196 -25.78 51.44 -32.74
C ASP A 196 -24.25 51.26 -32.66
N THR A 197 -23.81 50.15 -32.04
CA THR A 197 -22.40 49.78 -31.86
C THR A 197 -21.97 48.65 -32.79
N ILE A 198 -20.67 48.56 -33.06
CA ILE A 198 -20.03 47.51 -33.86
C ILE A 198 -20.30 46.13 -33.26
N VAL A 199 -20.49 45.11 -34.09
CA VAL A 199 -20.92 43.75 -33.71
C VAL A 199 -20.05 43.14 -32.59
N ASP A 200 -18.73 43.32 -32.62
CA ASP A 200 -17.83 42.77 -31.60
C ASP A 200 -18.08 43.39 -30.21
N GLN A 201 -18.39 44.69 -30.16
CA GLN A 201 -18.71 45.39 -28.91
C GLN A 201 -20.07 44.95 -28.34
N LEU A 202 -21.03 44.62 -29.21
CA LEU A 202 -22.30 44.04 -28.81
C LEU A 202 -22.13 42.63 -28.23
N LEU A 203 -21.20 41.84 -28.77
CA LEU A 203 -20.90 40.50 -28.29
C LEU A 203 -20.23 40.54 -26.90
N ASP A 204 -19.26 41.44 -26.71
CA ASP A 204 -18.62 41.66 -25.42
C ASP A 204 -19.63 42.11 -24.36
N LEU A 205 -20.47 43.10 -24.70
CA LEU A 205 -21.54 43.57 -23.83
C LEU A 205 -22.50 42.45 -23.43
N TYR A 206 -22.88 41.58 -24.37
CA TYR A 206 -23.74 40.43 -24.10
C TYR A 206 -23.09 39.46 -23.11
N TYR A 207 -21.83 39.06 -23.34
CA TYR A 207 -21.13 38.14 -22.46
C TYR A 207 -20.90 38.72 -21.06
N ASP A 208 -20.49 39.98 -20.98
CA ASP A 208 -20.25 40.66 -19.71
C ASP A 208 -21.55 40.85 -18.91
N THR A 209 -22.65 41.19 -19.59
CA THR A 209 -23.97 41.29 -18.97
C THR A 209 -24.41 39.96 -18.39
N LEU A 210 -24.36 38.88 -19.19
CA LEU A 210 -24.74 37.55 -18.70
C LEU A 210 -23.85 37.08 -17.56
N ARG A 211 -22.54 37.38 -17.62
CA ARG A 211 -21.59 37.04 -16.57
C ARG A 211 -21.91 37.80 -15.28
N SER A 212 -22.20 39.10 -15.38
CA SER A 212 -22.60 39.95 -14.25
C SER A 212 -23.89 39.47 -13.59
N VAL A 213 -24.93 39.17 -14.37
CA VAL A 213 -26.19 38.64 -13.85
C VAL A 213 -25.97 37.25 -13.22
N LEU A 214 -25.15 36.40 -13.84
CA LEU A 214 -24.77 35.11 -13.25
C LEU A 214 -23.98 35.26 -11.94
N ASP A 215 -23.10 36.26 -11.84
CA ASP A 215 -22.37 36.60 -10.62
C ASP A 215 -23.28 37.14 -9.51
N MET A 216 -24.32 37.89 -9.86
CA MET A 216 -25.34 38.35 -8.92
C MET A 216 -26.13 37.19 -8.32
N HIS A 217 -26.61 36.26 -9.16
CA HIS A 217 -27.47 35.15 -8.71
C HIS A 217 -26.70 33.95 -8.14
N ALA A 218 -25.49 33.70 -8.61
CA ALA A 218 -24.67 32.58 -8.18
C ALA A 218 -23.18 32.93 -8.20
N PRO A 219 -22.71 33.80 -7.27
CA PRO A 219 -21.32 34.25 -7.24
C PRO A 219 -20.34 33.08 -7.11
N VAL A 220 -19.14 33.24 -7.66
CA VAL A 220 -18.07 32.25 -7.53
C VAL A 220 -17.71 32.10 -6.06
N LYS A 221 -17.77 30.86 -5.56
CA LYS A 221 -17.30 30.48 -4.22
C LYS A 221 -16.13 29.54 -4.34
N THR A 222 -15.26 29.57 -3.35
CA THR A 222 -14.16 28.63 -3.22
C THR A 222 -14.49 27.58 -2.17
N ARG A 223 -14.03 26.35 -2.40
CA ARG A 223 -14.06 25.29 -1.39
C ARG A 223 -12.78 24.48 -1.46
N SER A 224 -12.21 24.17 -0.29
CA SER A 224 -11.14 23.21 -0.18
C SER A 224 -11.69 21.79 -0.28
N VAL A 225 -11.20 21.02 -1.24
CA VAL A 225 -11.60 19.62 -1.48
C VAL A 225 -10.37 18.73 -1.37
N PRO A 226 -10.41 17.66 -0.56
CA PRO A 226 -9.28 16.74 -0.45
C PRO A 226 -9.03 16.05 -1.79
N ILE A 227 -7.78 16.08 -2.24
CA ILE A 227 -7.31 15.29 -3.37
C ILE A 227 -7.19 13.86 -2.85
N ARG A 228 -8.01 12.98 -3.41
CA ARG A 228 -7.93 11.54 -3.18
C ARG A 228 -7.50 10.91 -4.48
N SER A 229 -6.36 10.22 -4.49
CA SER A 229 -6.09 9.25 -5.54
C SER A 229 -7.06 8.09 -5.35
N ASP A 230 -7.74 7.71 -6.41
CA ASP A 230 -8.56 6.50 -6.38
C ASP A 230 -7.63 5.30 -6.08
N PRO A 231 -7.94 4.46 -5.09
CA PRO A 231 -7.11 3.30 -4.80
C PRO A 231 -7.15 2.31 -5.97
N GLU A 232 -6.14 1.45 -6.10
CA GLU A 232 -5.97 0.55 -7.28
C GLU A 232 -7.19 -0.35 -7.55
N TRP A 233 -8.00 -0.66 -6.54
CA TRP A 233 -9.23 -1.45 -6.67
C TRP A 233 -10.47 -0.62 -7.07
N TYR A 234 -10.39 0.71 -7.04
CA TYR A 234 -11.51 1.61 -7.33
C TYR A 234 -11.71 1.78 -8.83
N SER A 235 -12.46 0.86 -9.42
CA SER A 235 -12.75 0.86 -10.86
C SER A 235 -13.86 1.86 -11.24
N ILE A 236 -13.90 2.19 -12.53
CA ILE A 236 -14.98 3.00 -13.13
C ILE A 236 -16.37 2.40 -12.85
N ASN A 237 -16.46 1.07 -12.78
CA ASN A 237 -17.71 0.35 -12.49
C ASN A 237 -18.20 0.65 -11.07
N ILE A 238 -17.30 0.66 -10.08
CA ILE A 238 -17.62 1.02 -8.69
C ILE A 238 -18.06 2.48 -8.61
N ARG A 239 -17.36 3.38 -9.33
CA ARG A 239 -17.73 4.79 -9.40
C ARG A 239 -19.13 4.99 -9.97
N ASN A 240 -19.45 4.34 -11.08
CA ASN A 240 -20.77 4.42 -11.72
C ASN A 240 -21.88 3.85 -10.85
N ALA A 241 -21.64 2.71 -10.20
CA ALA A 241 -22.59 2.11 -9.26
C ALA A 241 -22.89 3.03 -8.07
N LYS A 242 -21.89 3.74 -7.55
CA LYS A 242 -22.09 4.77 -6.50
C LYS A 242 -22.89 5.97 -7.00
N GLN A 243 -22.66 6.41 -8.25
CA GLN A 243 -23.36 7.56 -8.81
C GLN A 243 -24.85 7.27 -9.05
N LYS A 244 -25.21 6.05 -9.45
CA LYS A 244 -26.62 5.63 -9.59
C LYS A 244 -27.41 5.62 -8.27
N ARG A 245 -26.72 5.56 -7.12
CA ARG A 245 -27.34 5.54 -5.79
C ARG A 245 -27.41 6.92 -5.12
N ARG A 246 -26.91 7.97 -5.78
CA ARG A 246 -26.94 9.36 -5.31
C ARG A 246 -27.97 10.14 -6.10
#